data_AF-A0A8J3IQQ6-F1
#
_entry.id   AF-A0A8J3IQQ6-F1
#
_cell.length_a   1.000
_cell.length_b   1.000
_cell.length_c   1.000
_cell.angle_alpha   90.00
_cell.angle_beta   90.00
_cell.angle_gamma   90.00
#
_symmetry.space_group_name_H-M   'P 1'
#
loop_
_entity.id
_entity.type
_entity.pdbx_description
1 polymer ?
#
loop_
_entity_poly.entity_id
_entity_poly.type
_entity_poly.pdbx_seq_one_letter_code
_entity_poly.pdbx_strand_id
1 'polypeptide(L)'
;MNQKLSMQFTSLLYLELLVASLIPAAVILVVAVIGTLQVMRANPLLFVLVCVLCAVITAGCELALLWQMQRALKDQFADIIMVCRHFMAGKKDVRAVVQKDNELATLARTINSLLDTIKQQVSEPVTTQKKEEPQLSSQLQQFLREISPVMDGDLRVKATIFAGDLGIIADVCNYLVEELAQHIKWTRYSSNQVITVTRDLIERSIELAQSSETHMLRIAETTETVEKLVAFIQRLGDILQLSVDLVQGTQSHLQGERGYGENGARGIRIMDSSPHTDRLLDQLDTDTQRQARMLESALNATQEHVTLAESMIEGLYVFAQRIHESSTQVLSTAERVGSLVTLAEQWRSSVASFQLVENGQIGQEGDEFEYTGPTPTSKMKRMELLSRHTGTDRN
;
A
#
# COMPACT_ATOMS: atom_id res chain seq x y z
N MET A 1 -29.08 -7.76 -23.04
CA MET A 1 -27.92 -8.46 -23.64
C MET A 1 -26.59 -7.74 -23.35
N ASN A 2 -26.57 -6.41 -23.24
CA ASN A 2 -25.36 -5.59 -23.00
C ASN A 2 -24.69 -5.74 -21.61
N GLN A 3 -25.42 -6.15 -20.58
CA GLN A 3 -24.84 -6.32 -19.24
C GLN A 3 -23.97 -7.59 -19.12
N LYS A 4 -24.21 -8.60 -19.97
CA LYS A 4 -23.49 -9.88 -19.96
C LYS A 4 -22.13 -9.75 -20.66
N LEU A 5 -22.03 -8.89 -21.69
CA LEU A 5 -20.79 -8.66 -22.44
C LEU A 5 -19.77 -7.85 -21.62
N SER A 6 -20.22 -6.79 -20.91
CA SER A 6 -19.38 -5.97 -20.01
C SER A 6 -18.78 -6.78 -18.85
N MET A 7 -19.54 -7.75 -18.30
CA MET A 7 -19.03 -8.65 -17.25
C MET A 7 -18.00 -9.65 -17.76
N GLN A 8 -18.17 -10.20 -18.97
CA GLN A 8 -17.20 -11.12 -19.55
C GLN A 8 -15.88 -10.41 -19.88
N PHE A 9 -15.93 -9.15 -20.29
CA PHE A 9 -14.74 -8.39 -20.61
C PHE A 9 -13.89 -8.03 -19.38
N THR A 10 -14.56 -7.57 -18.32
CA THR A 10 -13.90 -7.36 -17.03
C THR A 10 -13.26 -8.66 -16.54
N SER A 11 -13.91 -9.82 -16.74
CA SER A 11 -13.34 -11.11 -16.31
C SER A 11 -12.05 -11.52 -17.05
N LEU A 12 -11.87 -11.13 -18.32
CA LEU A 12 -10.72 -11.55 -19.13
C LEU A 12 -9.48 -10.72 -18.83
N LEU A 13 -9.64 -9.40 -18.64
CA LEU A 13 -8.55 -8.52 -18.24
C LEU A 13 -8.14 -8.75 -16.78
N TYR A 14 -9.11 -9.04 -15.90
CA TYR A 14 -8.81 -9.52 -14.54
C TYR A 14 -8.14 -10.90 -14.54
N LEU A 15 -8.49 -11.81 -15.47
CA LEU A 15 -7.83 -13.10 -15.58
C LEU A 15 -6.37 -12.94 -16.04
N GLU A 16 -6.08 -12.08 -17.02
CA GLU A 16 -4.70 -11.81 -17.44
C GLU A 16 -3.89 -11.08 -16.34
N LEU A 17 -4.49 -10.14 -15.59
CA LEU A 17 -3.86 -9.51 -14.43
C LEU A 17 -3.63 -10.50 -13.28
N LEU A 18 -4.57 -11.41 -13.05
CA LEU A 18 -4.49 -12.46 -12.05
C LEU A 18 -3.39 -13.45 -12.42
N VAL A 19 -3.28 -13.86 -13.69
CA VAL A 19 -2.18 -14.70 -14.18
C VAL A 19 -0.84 -13.98 -14.01
N ALA A 20 -0.75 -12.69 -14.35
CA ALA A 20 0.47 -11.90 -14.16
C ALA A 20 0.88 -11.78 -12.68
N SER A 21 -0.08 -11.75 -11.75
CA SER A 21 0.19 -11.73 -10.31
C SER A 21 0.46 -13.13 -9.72
N LEU A 22 -0.08 -14.20 -10.33
CA LEU A 22 0.00 -15.56 -9.82
C LEU A 22 1.34 -16.23 -10.15
N ILE A 23 1.97 -15.87 -11.27
CA ILE A 23 3.27 -16.40 -11.69
C ILE A 23 4.36 -16.11 -10.64
N PRO A 24 4.62 -14.85 -10.22
CA PRO A 24 5.63 -14.57 -9.21
C PRO A 24 5.29 -15.20 -7.84
N ALA A 25 4.01 -15.24 -7.46
CA ALA A 25 3.58 -15.89 -6.22
C ALA A 25 3.85 -17.41 -6.22
N ALA A 26 3.58 -18.10 -7.34
CA ALA A 26 3.86 -19.53 -7.49
C ALA A 26 5.37 -19.82 -7.46
N VAL A 27 6.19 -18.95 -8.07
CA VAL A 27 7.64 -19.10 -8.08
C VAL A 27 8.23 -18.90 -6.68
N ILE A 28 7.76 -17.90 -5.93
CA ILE A 28 8.13 -17.70 -4.52
C ILE A 28 7.79 -18.94 -3.68
N LEU A 29 6.62 -19.53 -3.90
CA LEU A 29 6.19 -20.74 -3.19
C LEU A 29 7.08 -21.95 -3.53
N VAL A 30 7.42 -22.15 -4.80
CA VAL A 30 8.36 -23.21 -5.24
C VAL A 30 9.74 -23.01 -4.62
N VAL A 31 10.27 -21.79 -4.63
CA VAL A 31 11.56 -21.46 -3.99
C VAL A 31 11.50 -21.70 -2.47
N ALA A 32 10.42 -21.34 -1.81
CA ALA A 32 10.21 -21.60 -0.37
C ALA A 32 10.15 -23.11 -0.05
N VAL A 33 9.48 -23.91 -0.87
CA VAL A 33 9.42 -25.38 -0.73
C VAL A 33 10.81 -26.01 -0.98
N ILE A 34 11.54 -25.56 -1.99
CA ILE A 34 12.91 -26.05 -2.25
C ILE A 34 13.87 -25.63 -1.14
N GLY A 35 13.72 -24.44 -0.57
CA GLY A 35 14.55 -23.94 0.54
C GLY A 35 14.27 -24.64 1.87
N THR A 36 13.06 -25.17 2.08
CA THR A 36 12.69 -25.97 3.26
C THR A 36 13.11 -27.44 3.14
N LEU A 37 13.30 -27.95 1.93
CA LEU A 37 13.97 -29.23 1.70
C LEU A 37 15.48 -29.10 2.02
N GLN A 38 16.11 -30.17 2.50
CA GLN A 38 17.54 -30.20 2.94
C GLN A 38 18.57 -29.83 1.85
N VAL A 39 18.15 -29.41 0.65
CA VAL A 39 18.98 -28.92 -0.46
C VAL A 39 19.84 -27.73 -0.05
N MET A 40 19.32 -26.80 0.76
CA MET A 40 20.08 -25.64 1.26
C MET A 40 21.27 -26.05 2.14
N ARG A 41 21.14 -27.17 2.88
CA ARG A 41 22.18 -27.69 3.78
C ARG A 41 23.19 -28.58 3.06
N ALA A 42 22.80 -29.18 1.93
CA ALA A 42 23.65 -30.06 1.14
C ALA A 42 24.54 -29.30 0.15
N ASN A 43 24.02 -28.31 -0.58
CA ASN A 43 24.75 -27.55 -1.59
C ASN A 43 24.20 -26.11 -1.75
N PRO A 44 24.71 -25.12 -1.00
CA PRO A 44 24.17 -23.75 -1.01
C PRO A 44 24.34 -23.03 -2.36
N LEU A 45 25.41 -23.34 -3.10
CA LEU A 45 25.67 -22.76 -4.42
C LEU A 45 24.63 -23.23 -5.46
N LEU A 46 24.24 -24.51 -5.41
CA LEU A 46 23.19 -25.06 -6.28
C LEU A 46 21.85 -24.38 -6.01
N PHE A 47 21.52 -24.15 -4.73
CA PHE A 47 20.32 -23.44 -4.33
C PHE A 47 20.27 -22.00 -4.88
N VAL A 48 21.36 -21.23 -4.74
CA VAL A 48 21.44 -19.87 -5.28
C VAL A 48 21.27 -19.87 -6.81
N LEU A 49 21.90 -20.82 -7.51
CA LEU A 49 21.79 -20.93 -8.96
C LEU A 49 20.35 -21.23 -9.41
N VAL A 50 19.64 -22.11 -8.70
CA VAL A 50 18.21 -22.40 -8.96
C VAL A 50 17.34 -21.17 -8.70
N CYS A 51 17.58 -20.42 -7.63
CA CYS A 51 16.85 -19.18 -7.34
C CYS A 51 17.03 -18.12 -8.44
N VAL A 52 18.28 -17.91 -8.89
CA VAL A 52 18.58 -16.98 -9.98
C VAL A 52 17.92 -17.42 -11.29
N LEU A 53 17.98 -18.71 -11.61
CA LEU A 53 17.33 -19.26 -12.81
C LEU A 53 15.81 -19.04 -12.78
N CYS A 54 15.15 -19.32 -11.65
CA CYS A 54 13.72 -19.06 -11.48
C CYS A 54 13.37 -17.57 -11.60
N ALA A 55 14.17 -16.67 -11.02
CA ALA A 55 13.96 -15.23 -11.14
C ALA A 55 14.06 -14.75 -12.59
N VAL A 56 15.06 -15.22 -13.34
CA VAL A 56 15.26 -14.86 -14.76
C VAL A 56 14.12 -15.38 -15.63
N ILE A 57 13.68 -16.63 -15.43
CA ILE A 57 12.56 -17.21 -16.17
C ILE A 57 11.27 -16.43 -15.91
N THR A 58 11.03 -16.05 -14.65
CA THR A 58 9.83 -15.30 -14.25
C THR A 58 9.82 -13.91 -14.87
N ALA A 59 10.92 -13.16 -14.72
CA ALA A 59 11.07 -11.85 -15.32
C ALA A 59 10.96 -11.92 -16.86
N GLY A 60 11.52 -12.95 -17.48
CA GLY A 60 11.41 -13.19 -18.92
C GLY A 60 9.97 -13.46 -19.38
N CYS A 61 9.21 -14.28 -18.64
CA CYS A 61 7.80 -14.53 -18.92
C CYS A 61 6.94 -13.27 -18.76
N GLU A 62 7.15 -12.50 -17.70
CA GLU A 62 6.45 -11.23 -17.47
C GLU A 62 6.76 -10.22 -18.58
N LEU A 63 8.04 -10.06 -18.96
CA LEU A 63 8.42 -9.19 -20.07
C LEU A 63 7.83 -9.66 -21.39
N ALA A 64 7.84 -10.96 -21.66
CA ALA A 64 7.28 -11.53 -22.89
C ALA A 64 5.77 -11.34 -22.97
N LEU A 65 5.05 -11.50 -21.85
CA LEU A 65 3.62 -11.22 -21.75
C LEU A 65 3.32 -9.73 -22.00
N LEU A 66 4.06 -8.82 -21.36
CA LEU A 66 3.93 -7.38 -21.57
C LEU A 66 4.24 -7.00 -23.02
N TRP A 67 5.29 -7.56 -23.60
CA TRP A 67 5.68 -7.31 -24.98
C TRP A 67 4.65 -7.85 -25.97
N GLN A 68 4.09 -9.04 -25.71
CA GLN A 68 3.05 -9.65 -26.53
C GLN A 68 1.73 -8.87 -26.44
N MET A 69 1.37 -8.37 -25.27
CA MET A 69 0.18 -7.54 -25.06
C MET A 69 0.32 -6.17 -25.75
N GLN A 70 1.46 -5.51 -25.59
CA GLN A 70 1.74 -4.24 -26.28
C GLN A 70 1.78 -4.42 -27.79
N ARG A 71 2.42 -5.49 -28.29
CA ARG A 71 2.49 -5.80 -29.71
C ARG A 71 1.11 -6.12 -30.29
N ALA A 72 0.31 -6.94 -29.60
CA ALA A 72 -1.04 -7.27 -30.04
C ALA A 72 -1.95 -6.03 -30.14
N LEU A 73 -1.88 -5.12 -29.15
CA LEU A 73 -2.62 -3.86 -29.20
C LEU A 73 -2.13 -2.97 -30.36
N LYS A 74 -0.82 -2.80 -30.51
CA LYS A 74 -0.23 -1.96 -31.55
C LYS A 74 -0.52 -2.48 -32.96
N ASP A 75 -0.44 -3.79 -33.18
CA ASP A 75 -0.70 -4.42 -34.47
C ASP A 75 -2.20 -4.31 -34.83
N GLN A 76 -3.11 -4.47 -33.86
CA GLN A 76 -4.56 -4.29 -34.09
C GLN A 76 -4.92 -2.84 -34.45
N PHE A 77 -4.35 -1.85 -33.76
CA PHE A 77 -4.57 -0.44 -34.11
C PHE A 77 -3.98 -0.09 -35.49
N ALA A 78 -2.77 -0.57 -35.78
CA ALA A 78 -2.11 -0.31 -37.06
C ALA A 78 -2.91 -0.90 -38.23
N ASP A 79 -3.49 -2.09 -38.05
CA ASP A 79 -4.28 -2.77 -39.07
C ASP A 79 -5.60 -2.05 -39.35
N ILE A 80 -6.31 -1.62 -38.30
CA ILE A 80 -7.54 -0.80 -38.46
C ILE A 80 -7.23 0.53 -39.18
N ILE A 81 -6.15 1.21 -38.82
CA ILE A 81 -5.72 2.46 -39.48
C ILE A 81 -5.36 2.19 -40.95
N MET A 82 -4.68 1.07 -41.23
CA MET A 82 -4.28 0.67 -42.59
C MET A 82 -5.49 0.37 -43.48
N VAL A 83 -6.51 -0.30 -42.95
CA VAL A 83 -7.77 -0.59 -43.65
C VAL A 83 -8.52 0.69 -43.98
N CYS A 84 -8.64 1.62 -43.02
CA CYS A 84 -9.26 2.93 -43.26
C CYS A 84 -8.51 3.73 -44.34
N ARG A 85 -7.16 3.71 -44.32
CA ARG A 85 -6.34 4.38 -45.35
C ARG A 85 -6.48 3.74 -46.72
N HIS A 86 -6.48 2.42 -46.82
CA HIS A 86 -6.66 1.72 -48.09
C HIS A 86 -8.05 1.92 -48.68
N PHE A 87 -9.06 1.96 -47.83
CA PHE A 87 -10.42 2.28 -48.24
C PHE A 87 -10.53 3.71 -48.80
N MET A 88 -9.93 4.70 -48.13
CA MET A 88 -9.86 6.07 -48.65
C MET A 88 -9.05 6.19 -49.96
N ALA A 89 -8.04 5.33 -50.14
CA ALA A 89 -7.27 5.24 -51.38
C ALA A 89 -7.99 4.46 -52.52
N GLY A 90 -9.26 4.07 -52.32
CA GLY A 90 -10.08 3.40 -53.32
C GLY A 90 -9.93 1.88 -53.39
N LYS A 91 -9.11 1.27 -52.53
CA LYS A 91 -8.94 -0.20 -52.46
C LYS A 91 -9.98 -0.77 -51.47
N LYS A 92 -11.11 -1.23 -52.01
CA LYS A 92 -12.31 -1.65 -51.23
C LYS A 92 -12.28 -3.08 -50.69
N ASP A 93 -11.25 -3.85 -51.05
CA ASP A 93 -11.15 -5.28 -50.70
C ASP A 93 -10.32 -5.55 -49.44
N VAL A 94 -9.72 -4.51 -48.85
CA VAL A 94 -8.92 -4.63 -47.62
C VAL A 94 -9.87 -4.75 -46.43
N ARG A 95 -9.60 -5.66 -45.49
CA ARG A 95 -10.43 -5.94 -44.31
C ARG A 95 -9.54 -5.92 -43.06
N ALA A 96 -10.08 -5.40 -41.96
CA ALA A 96 -9.40 -5.42 -40.67
C ALA A 96 -9.37 -6.85 -40.14
N VAL A 97 -8.19 -7.29 -39.73
CA VAL A 97 -7.95 -8.63 -39.20
C VAL A 97 -8.51 -8.70 -37.78
N VAL A 98 -9.53 -9.54 -37.60
CA VAL A 98 -10.17 -9.77 -36.30
C VAL A 98 -9.36 -10.81 -35.53
N GLN A 99 -8.33 -10.36 -34.81
CA GLN A 99 -7.56 -11.18 -33.89
C GLN A 99 -8.14 -11.01 -32.47
N LYS A 100 -8.72 -12.07 -31.88
CA LYS A 100 -9.17 -12.17 -30.46
C LYS A 100 -10.52 -11.47 -30.12
N ASP A 101 -11.37 -12.10 -29.30
CA ASP A 101 -12.66 -11.51 -28.84
C ASP A 101 -12.48 -10.42 -27.76
N ASN A 102 -12.05 -9.23 -28.19
CA ASN A 102 -11.94 -8.02 -27.37
C ASN A 102 -12.76 -6.86 -27.98
N GLU A 103 -12.80 -5.69 -27.34
CA GLU A 103 -13.48 -4.47 -27.84
C GLU A 103 -12.93 -4.06 -29.20
N LEU A 104 -11.62 -4.24 -29.40
CA LEU A 104 -10.95 -3.97 -30.67
C LEU A 104 -11.45 -4.89 -31.78
N ALA A 105 -11.78 -6.15 -31.50
CA ALA A 105 -12.45 -7.04 -32.45
C ALA A 105 -13.90 -6.66 -32.70
N THR A 106 -14.59 -6.13 -31.69
CA THR A 106 -15.93 -5.57 -31.90
C THR A 106 -15.86 -4.36 -32.82
N LEU A 107 -14.88 -3.48 -32.62
CA LEU A 107 -14.59 -2.34 -33.50
C LEU A 107 -14.20 -2.81 -34.92
N ALA A 108 -13.30 -3.79 -35.05
CA ALA A 108 -12.87 -4.34 -36.33
C ALA A 108 -14.02 -5.02 -37.10
N ARG A 109 -14.90 -5.75 -36.41
CA ARG A 109 -16.12 -6.33 -36.99
C ARG A 109 -17.07 -5.25 -37.48
N THR A 110 -17.30 -4.20 -36.68
CA THR A 110 -18.15 -3.06 -37.08
C THR A 110 -17.59 -2.34 -38.30
N ILE A 111 -16.27 -2.12 -38.35
CA ILE A 111 -15.58 -1.51 -39.49
C ILE A 111 -15.68 -2.40 -40.74
N ASN A 112 -15.49 -3.71 -40.61
CA ASN A 112 -15.63 -4.64 -41.73
C ASN A 112 -17.07 -4.68 -42.26
N SER A 113 -18.07 -4.72 -41.38
CA SER A 113 -19.47 -4.63 -41.78
C SER A 113 -19.78 -3.31 -42.50
N LEU A 114 -19.22 -2.18 -42.03
CA LEU A 114 -19.33 -0.89 -42.69
C LEU A 114 -18.70 -0.92 -44.10
N LEU A 115 -17.51 -1.51 -44.24
CA LEU A 115 -16.86 -1.69 -45.55
C LEU A 115 -17.65 -2.60 -46.49
N ASP A 116 -18.27 -3.66 -45.96
CA ASP A 116 -19.10 -4.59 -46.72
C ASP A 116 -20.37 -3.89 -47.24
N THR A 117 -21.04 -3.11 -46.40
CA THR A 117 -22.22 -2.32 -46.81
C THR A 117 -21.86 -1.32 -47.91
N ILE A 118 -20.75 -0.58 -47.76
CA ILE A 118 -20.32 0.37 -48.80
C ILE A 118 -19.89 -0.36 -50.09
N LYS A 119 -19.25 -1.53 -49.99
CA LYS A 119 -18.88 -2.32 -51.16
C LYS A 119 -20.10 -2.88 -51.89
N GLN A 120 -21.10 -3.35 -51.15
CA GLN A 120 -22.34 -3.90 -51.68
C GLN A 120 -23.18 -2.81 -52.37
N GLN A 121 -23.24 -1.60 -51.80
CA GLN A 121 -23.91 -0.45 -52.43
C GLN A 121 -23.19 0.08 -53.69
N VAL A 122 -21.88 -0.14 -53.83
CA VAL A 122 -21.13 0.31 -55.02
C VAL A 122 -20.96 -0.78 -56.09
N SER A 123 -21.26 -2.04 -55.79
CA SER A 123 -21.03 -3.18 -56.71
C SER A 123 -22.30 -3.79 -57.31
N GLU A 124 -23.50 -3.34 -56.94
CA GLU A 124 -24.72 -3.83 -57.59
C GLU A 124 -24.87 -3.25 -59.02
N PRO A 125 -25.06 -4.10 -60.05
CA PRO A 125 -25.41 -3.63 -61.38
C PRO A 125 -26.83 -3.08 -61.34
N VAL A 126 -26.94 -1.78 -61.65
CA VAL A 126 -28.14 -0.98 -61.87
C VAL A 126 -29.28 -1.81 -62.43
N THR A 127 -30.18 -2.28 -61.57
CA THR A 127 -31.53 -2.64 -61.98
C THR A 127 -32.54 -2.17 -60.95
N THR A 128 -33.02 -0.95 -61.20
CA THR A 128 -34.31 -0.42 -60.73
C THR A 128 -34.37 0.10 -59.28
N GLN A 129 -33.64 1.18 -59.00
CA GLN A 129 -34.19 2.30 -58.20
C GLN A 129 -33.41 3.59 -58.51
N LYS A 130 -34.11 4.54 -59.15
CA LYS A 130 -33.59 5.87 -59.51
C LYS A 130 -33.61 6.78 -58.27
N LYS A 131 -32.54 7.59 -58.11
CA LYS A 131 -32.52 9.00 -57.62
C LYS A 131 -31.92 9.36 -56.24
N GLU A 132 -31.11 8.51 -55.57
CA GLU A 132 -30.50 8.87 -54.26
C GLU A 132 -28.95 8.98 -54.21
N GLU A 133 -28.23 8.68 -55.31
CA GLU A 133 -26.75 8.73 -55.34
C GLU A 133 -26.08 10.07 -54.97
N PRO A 134 -26.56 11.27 -55.38
CA PRO A 134 -25.88 12.52 -55.02
C PRO A 134 -26.10 12.91 -53.55
N GLN A 135 -27.22 12.51 -52.94
CA GLN A 135 -27.56 12.88 -51.56
C GLN A 135 -26.75 12.06 -50.56
N LEU A 136 -26.64 10.74 -50.74
CA LEU A 136 -25.83 9.88 -49.87
C LEU A 136 -24.34 10.23 -49.92
N SER A 137 -23.83 10.55 -51.11
CA SER A 137 -22.44 11.02 -51.29
C SER A 137 -22.18 12.34 -50.54
N SER A 138 -23.14 13.27 -50.58
CA SER A 138 -23.05 14.54 -49.87
C SER A 138 -23.15 14.39 -48.34
N GLN A 139 -24.00 13.48 -47.85
CA GLN A 139 -24.14 13.15 -46.43
C GLN A 139 -22.87 12.51 -45.87
N LEU A 140 -22.22 11.61 -46.61
CA LEU A 140 -20.94 11.03 -46.22
C LEU A 140 -19.82 12.08 -46.15
N GLN A 141 -19.75 12.98 -47.14
CA GLN A 141 -18.77 14.08 -47.12
C GLN A 141 -19.02 15.09 -46.00
N GLN A 142 -20.27 15.30 -45.61
CA GLN A 142 -20.64 16.12 -44.46
C GLN A 142 -20.21 15.42 -43.15
N PHE A 143 -20.56 14.15 -42.99
CA PHE A 143 -20.19 13.33 -41.83
C PHE A 143 -18.66 13.28 -41.60
N LEU A 144 -17.88 13.06 -42.65
CA LEU A 144 -16.41 13.05 -42.56
C LEU A 144 -15.84 14.42 -42.15
N ARG A 145 -16.46 15.52 -42.60
CA ARG A 145 -16.09 16.88 -42.18
C ARG A 145 -16.41 17.15 -40.72
N GLU A 146 -17.52 16.63 -40.23
CA GLU A 146 -17.98 16.78 -38.85
C GLU A 146 -17.15 15.94 -37.87
N ILE A 147 -16.62 14.78 -38.30
CA ILE A 147 -15.76 13.94 -37.46
C ILE A 147 -14.27 14.30 -37.56
N SER A 148 -13.83 14.99 -38.62
CA SER A 148 -12.43 15.42 -38.76
C SER A 148 -11.85 16.11 -37.52
N PRO A 149 -12.55 17.03 -36.83
CA PRO A 149 -12.04 17.67 -35.61
C PRO A 149 -11.86 16.71 -34.43
N VAL A 150 -12.64 15.63 -34.37
CA VAL A 150 -12.52 14.57 -33.34
C VAL A 150 -11.16 13.88 -33.45
N MET A 151 -10.66 13.69 -34.68
CA MET A 151 -9.33 13.12 -34.92
C MET A 151 -8.21 14.05 -34.45
N ASP A 152 -8.43 15.36 -34.45
CA ASP A 152 -7.51 16.37 -33.93
C ASP A 152 -7.68 16.59 -32.41
N GLY A 153 -8.57 15.84 -31.77
CA GLY A 153 -8.81 15.87 -30.33
C GLY A 153 -9.88 16.87 -29.88
N ASP A 154 -10.62 17.50 -30.80
CA ASP A 154 -11.78 18.31 -30.45
C ASP A 154 -13.03 17.44 -30.26
N LEU A 155 -13.30 17.08 -29.00
CA LEU A 155 -14.44 16.27 -28.60
C LEU A 155 -15.69 17.10 -28.30
N ARG A 156 -15.70 18.38 -28.67
CA ARG A 156 -16.89 19.24 -28.57
C ARG A 156 -17.87 19.02 -29.73
N VAL A 157 -17.40 18.39 -30.78
CA VAL A 157 -18.15 18.22 -32.03
C VAL A 157 -19.03 16.97 -31.97
N LYS A 158 -20.23 17.08 -32.54
CA LYS A 158 -21.16 15.96 -32.73
C LYS A 158 -21.51 15.85 -34.20
N ALA A 159 -21.52 14.63 -34.71
CA ALA A 159 -21.96 14.33 -36.06
C ALA A 159 -23.50 14.45 -36.17
N THR A 160 -23.97 15.00 -37.29
CA THR A 160 -25.38 15.13 -37.61
C THR A 160 -26.00 13.76 -37.86
N ILE A 161 -27.14 13.49 -37.23
CA ILE A 161 -27.85 12.21 -37.38
C ILE A 161 -28.75 12.30 -38.62
N PHE A 162 -28.41 11.54 -39.66
CA PHE A 162 -29.20 11.42 -40.89
C PHE A 162 -30.25 10.30 -40.78
N ALA A 163 -31.26 10.27 -41.66
CA ALA A 163 -32.17 9.13 -41.77
C ALA A 163 -31.50 7.98 -42.56
N GLY A 164 -31.72 6.73 -42.15
CA GLY A 164 -31.10 5.55 -42.76
C GLY A 164 -29.80 5.11 -42.07
N ASP A 165 -29.06 4.18 -42.69
CA ASP A 165 -27.94 3.46 -42.05
C ASP A 165 -26.76 4.38 -41.64
N LEU A 166 -26.57 5.51 -42.33
CA LEU A 166 -25.56 6.51 -41.96
C LEU A 166 -25.89 7.23 -40.64
N GLY A 167 -27.18 7.34 -40.30
CA GLY A 167 -27.63 7.87 -39.01
C GLY A 167 -27.24 6.98 -37.84
N ILE A 168 -27.30 5.66 -38.02
CA ILE A 168 -26.88 4.68 -37.00
C ILE A 168 -25.37 4.80 -36.76
N ILE A 169 -24.59 4.99 -37.82
CA ILE A 169 -23.14 5.20 -37.72
C ILE A 169 -22.82 6.51 -36.99
N ALA A 170 -23.54 7.60 -37.31
CA ALA A 170 -23.38 8.88 -36.61
C ALA A 170 -23.72 8.79 -35.12
N ASP A 171 -24.76 8.02 -34.76
CA ASP A 171 -25.14 7.77 -33.38
C ASP A 171 -24.05 7.00 -32.60
N VAL A 172 -23.50 5.94 -33.18
CA VAL A 172 -22.38 5.19 -32.59
C VAL A 172 -21.12 6.06 -32.45
N CYS A 173 -20.79 6.87 -33.45
CA CYS A 173 -19.66 7.80 -33.35
C CYS A 173 -19.87 8.85 -32.26
N ASN A 174 -21.05 9.45 -32.17
CA ASN A 174 -21.39 10.40 -31.10
C ASN A 174 -21.29 9.75 -29.72
N TYR A 175 -21.76 8.51 -29.57
CA TYR A 175 -21.62 7.74 -28.33
C TYR A 175 -20.14 7.54 -27.96
N LEU A 176 -19.31 7.13 -28.91
CA LEU A 176 -17.87 6.94 -28.66
C LEU A 176 -17.14 8.26 -28.31
N VAL A 177 -17.52 9.37 -28.93
CA VAL A 177 -16.98 10.70 -28.60
C VAL A 177 -17.37 11.10 -27.17
N GLU A 178 -18.61 10.86 -26.76
CA GLU A 178 -19.10 11.16 -25.41
C GLU A 178 -18.40 10.28 -24.36
N GLU A 179 -18.26 8.97 -24.60
CA GLU A 179 -17.52 8.06 -23.72
C GLU A 179 -16.04 8.45 -23.59
N LEU A 180 -15.38 8.79 -24.70
CA LEU A 180 -13.99 9.26 -24.69
C LEU A 180 -13.85 10.57 -23.90
N ALA A 181 -14.78 11.52 -24.11
CA ALA A 181 -14.83 12.77 -23.37
C ALA A 181 -15.01 12.54 -21.87
N GLN A 182 -15.89 11.62 -21.47
CA GLN A 182 -16.10 11.24 -20.08
C GLN A 182 -14.84 10.59 -19.48
N HIS A 183 -14.19 9.69 -20.23
CA HIS A 183 -12.95 9.05 -19.78
C HIS A 183 -11.81 10.04 -19.59
N ILE A 184 -11.68 11.04 -20.47
CA ILE A 184 -10.70 12.12 -20.32
C ILE A 184 -11.02 12.99 -19.11
N LYS A 185 -12.29 13.35 -18.89
CA LYS A 185 -12.71 14.07 -17.66
C LYS A 185 -12.32 13.31 -16.40
N TRP A 186 -12.62 12.00 -16.37
CA TRP A 186 -12.24 11.13 -15.27
C TRP A 186 -10.72 11.06 -15.07
N THR A 187 -9.95 10.94 -16.15
CA THR A 187 -8.49 10.91 -16.11
C THR A 187 -7.90 12.21 -15.55
N ARG A 188 -8.42 13.37 -15.99
CA ARG A 188 -8.02 14.68 -15.46
C ARG A 188 -8.35 14.80 -13.97
N TYR A 189 -9.57 14.42 -13.57
CA TYR A 189 -10.01 14.44 -12.19
C TYR A 189 -9.13 13.54 -11.31
N SER A 190 -8.97 12.26 -11.69
CA SER A 190 -8.17 11.29 -10.94
C SER A 190 -6.71 11.73 -10.81
N SER A 191 -6.11 12.26 -11.88
CA SER A 191 -4.75 12.80 -11.83
C SER A 191 -4.63 13.97 -10.86
N ASN A 192 -5.61 14.90 -10.86
CA ASN A 192 -5.61 16.04 -9.94
C ASN A 192 -5.80 15.61 -8.47
N GLN A 193 -6.63 14.60 -8.23
CA GLN A 193 -6.79 14.01 -6.89
C GLN A 193 -5.50 13.36 -6.42
N VAL A 194 -4.82 12.58 -7.27
CA VAL A 194 -3.53 11.96 -6.92
C VAL A 194 -2.48 13.03 -6.60
N ILE A 195 -2.40 14.11 -7.38
CA ILE A 195 -1.48 15.22 -7.12
C ILE A 195 -1.77 15.87 -5.76
N THR A 196 -3.04 16.15 -5.48
CA THR A 196 -3.47 16.79 -4.22
C THR A 196 -3.16 15.91 -3.01
N VAL A 197 -3.60 14.64 -3.02
CA VAL A 197 -3.37 13.69 -1.92
C VAL A 197 -1.87 13.44 -1.72
N THR A 198 -1.10 13.39 -2.80
CA THR A 198 0.36 13.22 -2.69
C THR A 198 1.03 14.42 -2.03
N ARG A 199 0.64 15.66 -2.39
CA ARG A 199 1.20 16.85 -1.74
C ARG A 199 0.91 16.88 -0.24
N ASP A 200 -0.34 16.61 0.16
CA ASP A 200 -0.72 16.50 1.57
C ASP A 200 0.11 15.41 2.28
N LEU A 201 0.32 14.26 1.63
CA LEU A 201 1.15 13.20 2.19
C LEU A 201 2.62 13.61 2.36
N ILE A 202 3.19 14.36 1.41
CA ILE A 202 4.57 14.88 1.51
C ILE A 202 4.68 15.88 2.67
N GLU A 203 3.71 16.80 2.80
CA GLU A 203 3.66 17.78 3.90
C GLU A 203 3.63 17.08 5.26
N ARG A 204 2.71 16.13 5.44
CA ARG A 204 2.62 15.31 6.66
C ARG A 204 3.88 14.48 6.93
N SER A 205 4.57 14.03 5.88
CA SER A 205 5.82 13.29 6.02
C SER A 205 6.94 14.19 6.57
N ILE A 206 6.98 15.45 6.15
CA ILE A 206 7.91 16.46 6.68
C ILE A 206 7.59 16.76 8.15
N GLU A 207 6.31 16.99 8.49
CA GLU A 207 5.88 17.20 9.87
C GLU A 207 6.25 16.00 10.76
N LEU A 208 6.02 14.78 10.28
CA LEU A 208 6.36 13.56 11.00
C LEU A 208 7.87 13.42 11.20
N ALA A 209 8.69 13.81 10.21
CA ALA A 209 10.14 13.81 10.34
C ALA A 209 10.62 14.82 11.42
N GLN A 210 10.05 16.03 11.45
CA GLN A 210 10.36 17.04 12.48
C GLN A 210 9.90 16.59 13.88
N SER A 211 8.72 15.98 13.97
CA SER A 211 8.21 15.41 15.22
C SER A 211 9.10 14.27 15.71
N SER A 212 9.52 13.39 14.81
CA SER A 212 10.46 12.30 15.07
C SER A 212 11.79 12.81 15.63
N GLU A 213 12.34 13.89 15.08
CA GLU A 213 13.56 14.52 15.61
C GLU A 213 13.35 15.03 17.04
N THR A 214 12.22 15.70 17.29
CA THR A 214 11.84 16.17 18.63
C THR A 214 11.72 14.99 19.61
N HIS A 215 11.13 13.88 19.18
CA HIS A 215 11.02 12.68 20.01
C HIS A 215 12.37 12.04 20.31
N MET A 216 13.29 11.98 19.34
CA MET A 216 14.64 11.47 19.59
C MET A 216 15.38 12.29 20.65
N LEU A 217 15.27 13.63 20.62
CA LEU A 217 15.87 14.50 21.64
C LEU A 217 15.32 14.19 23.04
N ARG A 218 13.99 14.05 23.16
CA ARG A 218 13.35 13.69 24.44
C ARG A 218 13.75 12.30 24.93
N ILE A 219 13.92 11.34 24.04
CA ILE A 219 14.37 9.98 24.41
C ILE A 219 15.81 10.03 24.91
N ALA A 220 16.68 10.82 24.27
CA ALA A 220 18.05 10.99 24.75
C ALA A 220 18.08 11.60 26.16
N GLU A 221 17.30 12.66 26.41
CA GLU A 221 17.17 13.29 27.75
C GLU A 221 16.61 12.30 28.79
N THR A 222 15.61 11.51 28.41
CA THR A 222 15.02 10.49 29.29
C THR A 222 16.04 9.40 29.59
N THR A 223 16.79 8.93 28.59
CA THR A 223 17.82 7.90 28.74
C THR A 223 18.91 8.36 29.71
N GLU A 224 19.40 9.60 29.57
CA GLU A 224 20.37 10.19 30.50
C GLU A 224 19.83 10.22 31.94
N THR A 225 18.55 10.57 32.11
CA THR A 225 17.91 10.61 33.43
C THR A 225 17.81 9.21 34.05
N VAL A 226 17.51 8.20 33.25
CA VAL A 226 17.42 6.80 33.71
C VAL A 226 18.80 6.23 34.01
N GLU A 227 19.83 6.54 33.23
CA GLU A 227 21.21 6.16 33.53
C GLU A 227 21.67 6.74 34.88
N LYS A 228 21.36 8.01 35.15
CA LYS A 228 21.60 8.63 36.46
C LYS A 228 20.84 7.93 37.58
N LEU A 229 19.61 7.49 37.33
CA LEU A 229 18.81 6.73 38.30
C LEU A 229 19.45 5.37 38.59
N VAL A 230 19.91 4.62 37.58
CA VAL A 230 20.63 3.35 37.76
C VAL A 230 21.87 3.54 38.61
N ALA A 231 22.69 4.55 38.30
CA ALA A 231 23.89 4.85 39.07
C ALA A 231 23.58 5.20 40.54
N PHE A 232 22.48 5.92 40.78
CA PHE A 232 22.01 6.24 42.12
C PHE A 232 21.56 4.99 42.89
N ILE A 233 20.78 4.11 42.25
CA ILE A 233 20.27 2.87 42.85
C ILE A 233 21.43 1.92 43.18
N GLN A 234 22.41 1.77 42.27
CA GLN A 234 23.61 0.96 42.51
C GLN A 234 24.37 1.45 43.76
N ARG A 235 24.59 2.77 43.87
CA ARG A 235 25.23 3.36 45.05
C ARG A 235 24.40 3.13 46.33
N LEU A 236 23.08 3.22 46.25
CA LEU A 236 22.20 2.91 47.37
C LEU A 236 22.33 1.43 47.79
N GLY A 237 22.42 0.52 46.82
CA GLY A 237 22.65 -0.90 47.06
C GLY A 237 23.94 -1.15 47.84
N ASP A 238 25.05 -0.53 47.44
CA ASP A 238 26.33 -0.63 48.13
C ASP A 238 26.23 -0.15 49.60
N ILE A 239 25.56 0.99 49.83
CA ILE A 239 25.35 1.54 51.18
C ILE A 239 24.48 0.61 52.04
N LEU A 240 23.41 0.05 51.46
CA LEU A 240 22.53 -0.89 52.17
C LEU A 240 23.28 -2.18 52.51
N GLN A 241 24.09 -2.71 51.59
CA GLN A 241 24.88 -3.92 51.83
C GLN A 241 25.92 -3.71 52.95
N LEU A 242 26.62 -2.58 52.95
CA LEU A 242 27.50 -2.18 54.07
C LEU A 242 26.74 -2.04 55.38
N SER A 243 25.52 -1.51 55.35
CA SER A 243 24.67 -1.37 56.55
C SER A 243 24.21 -2.73 57.07
N VAL A 244 23.88 -3.68 56.20
CA VAL A 244 23.53 -5.06 56.59
C VAL A 244 24.72 -5.74 57.26
N ASP A 245 25.92 -5.64 56.68
CA ASP A 245 27.14 -6.24 57.22
C ASP A 245 27.46 -5.68 58.63
N LEU A 246 27.34 -4.36 58.81
CA LEU A 246 27.51 -3.71 60.12
C LEU A 246 26.48 -4.20 61.15
N VAL A 247 25.20 -4.29 60.78
CA VAL A 247 24.14 -4.77 61.67
C VAL A 247 24.36 -6.24 62.05
N GLN A 248 24.75 -7.09 61.10
CA GLN A 248 25.08 -8.50 61.35
C GLN A 248 26.30 -8.66 62.25
N GLY A 249 27.35 -7.86 62.03
CA GLY A 249 28.52 -7.80 62.91
C GLY A 249 28.13 -7.43 64.33
N THR A 250 27.33 -6.37 64.51
CA THR A 250 26.84 -5.93 65.82
C THR A 250 26.00 -7.01 66.51
N GLN A 251 25.16 -7.72 65.76
CA GLN A 251 24.36 -8.83 66.26
C GLN A 251 25.25 -10.00 66.75
N SER A 252 26.27 -10.38 65.99
CA SER A 252 27.19 -11.45 66.38
C SER A 252 27.98 -11.10 67.65
N HIS A 253 28.35 -9.83 67.83
CA HIS A 253 29.00 -9.32 69.04
C HIS A 253 28.07 -9.40 70.26
N LEU A 254 26.80 -9.00 70.13
CA LEU A 254 25.80 -9.09 71.21
C LEU A 254 25.47 -10.52 71.61
N GLN A 255 25.49 -11.47 70.67
CA GLN A 255 25.33 -12.89 70.96
C GLN A 255 26.58 -13.48 71.64
N GLY A 256 27.77 -13.04 71.23
CA GLY A 256 29.04 -13.41 71.86
C GLY A 256 29.15 -12.94 73.31
N GLU A 257 28.78 -11.69 73.62
CA GLU A 257 28.79 -11.17 74.99
C GLU A 257 27.83 -11.92 75.93
N ARG A 258 26.64 -12.32 75.43
CA ARG A 258 25.71 -13.17 76.19
C ARG A 258 26.32 -14.54 76.53
N GLY A 259 27.01 -15.17 75.57
CA GLY A 259 27.65 -16.49 75.76
C GLY A 259 28.80 -16.51 76.78
N TYR A 260 29.48 -15.37 77.00
CA TYR A 260 30.51 -15.22 78.03
C TYR A 260 29.92 -15.07 79.44
N GLY A 261 28.76 -14.41 79.59
CA GLY A 261 28.05 -14.26 80.86
C GLY A 261 27.50 -15.59 81.41
N GLU A 262 27.05 -16.49 80.54
CA GLU A 262 26.46 -17.78 80.93
C GLU A 262 27.51 -18.85 81.30
N ASN A 263 28.68 -18.85 80.64
CA ASN A 263 29.73 -19.84 80.86
C ASN A 263 30.81 -19.43 81.89
N GLY A 264 30.95 -18.13 82.20
CA GLY A 264 31.88 -17.62 83.21
C GLY A 264 31.44 -17.86 84.67
N ALA A 265 30.20 -18.31 84.90
CA ALA A 265 29.58 -18.42 86.22
C ALA A 265 29.94 -19.69 87.02
N ARG A 266 31.19 -20.19 86.91
CA ARG A 266 31.70 -21.32 87.73
C ARG A 266 32.82 -20.95 88.70
N GLY A 267 33.32 -19.70 88.72
CA GLY A 267 34.35 -19.25 89.67
C GLY A 267 34.06 -17.85 90.21
N ILE A 268 33.71 -17.76 91.49
CA ILE A 268 33.65 -16.56 92.35
C ILE A 268 32.74 -15.42 91.82
N ARG A 269 31.50 -15.41 92.32
CA ARG A 269 30.52 -14.33 92.11
C ARG A 269 30.92 -13.07 92.90
N ILE A 270 31.52 -12.11 92.21
CA ILE A 270 31.30 -10.68 92.46
C ILE A 270 31.07 -10.05 91.09
N MET A 271 29.81 -10.02 90.64
CA MET A 271 29.38 -9.14 89.55
C MET A 271 27.93 -8.78 89.80
N ASP A 272 27.70 -7.49 90.06
CA ASP A 272 26.40 -6.86 90.07
C ASP A 272 25.92 -6.73 88.61
N SER A 273 25.55 -7.87 88.00
CA SER A 273 24.83 -7.86 86.73
C SER A 273 23.38 -7.50 87.06
N SER A 274 23.10 -6.20 87.08
CA SER A 274 21.75 -5.69 87.33
C SER A 274 20.77 -6.22 86.27
N PRO A 275 19.57 -6.71 86.65
CA PRO A 275 18.54 -7.22 85.71
C PRO A 275 18.04 -6.18 84.69
N HIS A 276 18.47 -4.92 84.83
CA HIS A 276 18.25 -3.85 83.87
C HIS A 276 19.15 -4.00 82.64
N THR A 277 20.39 -4.49 82.79
CA THR A 277 21.35 -4.67 81.69
C THR A 277 20.92 -5.79 80.72
N ASP A 278 20.43 -6.91 81.25
CA ASP A 278 19.93 -8.02 80.42
C ASP A 278 18.71 -7.61 79.59
N ARG A 279 17.80 -6.81 80.17
CA ARG A 279 16.63 -6.28 79.44
C ARG A 279 17.02 -5.34 78.31
N LEU A 280 18.04 -4.50 78.52
CA LEU A 280 18.55 -3.60 77.49
C LEU A 280 19.23 -4.38 76.36
N LEU A 281 19.97 -5.44 76.67
CA LEU A 281 20.58 -6.33 75.66
C LEU A 281 19.51 -7.07 74.85
N ASP A 282 18.43 -7.53 75.48
CA ASP A 282 17.32 -8.21 74.81
C ASP A 282 16.52 -7.26 73.89
N GLN A 283 16.29 -6.02 74.36
CA GLN A 283 15.69 -4.95 73.55
C GLN A 283 16.58 -4.59 72.36
N LEU A 284 17.89 -4.42 72.58
CA LEU A 284 18.85 -4.08 71.54
C LEU A 284 18.98 -5.19 70.49
N ASP A 285 18.99 -6.46 70.90
CA ASP A 285 18.99 -7.60 69.97
C ASP A 285 17.71 -7.62 69.12
N THR A 286 16.55 -7.39 69.73
CA THR A 286 15.27 -7.34 69.02
C THR A 286 15.23 -6.19 68.01
N ASP A 287 15.70 -5.00 68.39
CA ASP A 287 15.77 -3.84 67.50
C ASP A 287 16.78 -4.03 66.36
N THR A 288 17.95 -4.62 66.64
CA THR A 288 18.97 -4.95 65.65
C THR A 288 18.44 -5.96 64.62
N GLN A 289 17.71 -6.99 65.08
CA GLN A 289 17.06 -7.96 64.20
C GLN A 289 15.97 -7.33 63.33
N ARG A 290 15.22 -6.37 63.88
CA ARG A 290 14.20 -5.63 63.12
C ARG A 290 14.85 -4.76 62.05
N GLN A 291 15.94 -4.09 62.38
CA GLN A 291 16.71 -3.28 61.44
C GLN A 291 17.33 -4.14 60.33
N ALA A 292 17.88 -5.31 60.66
CA ALA A 292 18.41 -6.26 59.68
C ALA A 292 17.36 -6.65 58.64
N ARG A 293 16.15 -7.01 59.08
CA ARG A 293 15.03 -7.37 58.18
C ARG A 293 14.60 -6.22 57.28
N MET A 294 14.58 -4.99 57.80
CA MET A 294 14.25 -3.82 56.99
C MET A 294 15.31 -3.57 55.92
N LEU A 295 16.60 -3.64 56.28
CA LEU A 295 17.69 -3.47 55.34
C LEU A 295 17.70 -4.55 54.26
N GLU A 296 17.44 -5.80 54.62
CA GLU A 296 17.32 -6.91 53.66
C GLU A 296 16.16 -6.69 52.69
N SER A 297 14.99 -6.24 53.18
CA SER A 297 13.86 -5.89 52.33
C SER A 297 14.16 -4.70 51.40
N ALA A 298 14.87 -3.69 51.89
CA ALA A 298 15.29 -2.53 51.11
C ALA A 298 16.32 -2.90 50.04
N LEU A 299 17.26 -3.80 50.36
CA LEU A 299 18.24 -4.32 49.41
C LEU A 299 17.53 -5.09 48.29
N ASN A 300 16.57 -5.94 48.63
CA ASN A 300 15.78 -6.69 47.65
C ASN A 300 14.97 -5.76 46.73
N ALA A 301 14.30 -4.74 47.30
CA ALA A 301 13.59 -3.73 46.52
C ALA A 301 14.55 -2.92 45.61
N THR A 302 15.74 -2.59 46.12
CA THR A 302 16.77 -1.88 45.34
C THR A 302 17.24 -2.72 44.15
N GLN A 303 17.46 -4.02 44.34
CA GLN A 303 17.81 -4.94 43.26
C GLN A 303 16.70 -5.04 42.21
N GLU A 304 15.44 -5.15 42.63
CA GLU A 304 14.28 -5.12 41.72
C GLU A 304 14.28 -3.82 40.89
N HIS A 305 14.49 -2.66 41.53
CA HIS A 305 14.55 -1.38 40.83
C HIS A 305 15.72 -1.26 39.84
N VAL A 306 16.88 -1.88 40.11
CA VAL A 306 17.99 -1.94 39.12
C VAL A 306 17.53 -2.67 37.86
N THR A 307 16.93 -3.87 38.02
CA THR A 307 16.50 -4.67 36.87
C THR A 307 15.42 -3.97 36.04
N LEU A 308 14.49 -3.27 36.71
CA LEU A 308 13.47 -2.48 36.03
C LEU A 308 14.10 -1.32 35.25
N ALA A 309 15.05 -0.60 35.87
CA ALA A 309 15.70 0.54 35.23
C ALA A 309 16.59 0.11 34.05
N GLU A 310 17.31 -1.02 34.16
CA GLU A 310 18.06 -1.63 33.05
C GLU A 310 17.14 -1.99 31.88
N SER A 311 16.00 -2.64 32.16
CA SER A 311 14.98 -2.93 31.14
C SER A 311 14.42 -1.66 30.50
N MET A 312 14.29 -0.57 31.27
CA MET A 312 13.80 0.71 30.76
C MET A 312 14.81 1.38 29.82
N ILE A 313 16.12 1.28 30.09
CA ILE A 313 17.18 1.74 29.17
C ILE A 313 17.14 0.94 27.87
N GLU A 314 17.03 -0.40 27.97
CA GLU A 314 16.89 -1.26 26.79
C GLU A 314 15.66 -0.86 25.96
N GLY A 315 14.52 -0.65 26.63
CA GLY A 315 13.29 -0.19 25.98
C GLY A 315 13.44 1.17 25.29
N LEU A 316 14.12 2.14 25.92
CA LEU A 316 14.38 3.45 25.33
C LEU A 316 15.29 3.35 24.11
N TYR A 317 16.30 2.48 24.12
CA TYR A 317 17.18 2.26 22.97
C TYR A 317 16.42 1.63 21.80
N VAL A 318 15.63 0.59 22.06
CA VAL A 318 14.77 -0.03 21.04
C VAL A 318 13.76 0.98 20.49
N PHE A 319 13.20 1.83 21.34
CA PHE A 319 12.27 2.87 20.91
C PHE A 319 12.96 3.92 20.04
N ALA A 320 14.16 4.39 20.41
CA ALA A 320 14.97 5.28 19.58
C ALA A 320 15.27 4.67 18.21
N GLN A 321 15.67 3.39 18.17
CA GLN A 321 15.89 2.66 16.91
C GLN A 321 14.62 2.63 16.06
N ARG A 322 13.47 2.32 16.65
CA ARG A 322 12.18 2.27 15.93
C ARG A 322 11.79 3.63 15.36
N ILE A 323 12.03 4.72 16.09
CA ILE A 323 11.79 6.07 15.59
C ILE A 323 12.71 6.38 14.41
N HIS A 324 13.98 6.02 14.50
CA HIS A 324 14.93 6.19 13.40
C HIS A 324 14.50 5.40 12.15
N GLU A 325 14.19 4.12 12.30
CA GLU A 325 13.66 3.26 11.22
C GLU A 325 12.38 3.87 10.62
N SER A 326 11.44 4.29 11.46
CA SER A 326 10.21 4.94 11.02
C SER A 326 10.48 6.21 10.21
N SER A 327 11.41 7.07 10.66
CA SER A 327 11.77 8.31 9.96
C SER A 327 12.34 8.02 8.57
N THR A 328 13.24 7.04 8.46
CA THR A 328 13.78 6.62 7.16
C THR A 328 12.71 6.05 6.23
N GLN A 329 11.77 5.27 6.77
CA GLN A 329 10.67 4.69 6.00
C GLN A 329 9.70 5.76 5.49
N VAL A 330 9.38 6.77 6.33
CA VAL A 330 8.54 7.90 5.96
C VAL A 330 9.18 8.71 4.84
N LEU A 331 10.49 8.99 4.93
CA LEU A 331 11.21 9.73 3.91
C LEU A 331 11.27 8.98 2.57
N SER A 332 11.55 7.66 2.61
CA SER A 332 11.51 6.82 1.41
C SER A 332 10.11 6.73 0.81
N THR A 333 9.07 6.72 1.64
CA THR A 333 7.67 6.76 1.17
C THR A 333 7.38 8.10 0.49
N ALA A 334 7.78 9.22 1.08
CA ALA A 334 7.62 10.53 0.47
C ALA A 334 8.30 10.64 -0.90
N GLU A 335 9.51 10.07 -1.05
CA GLU A 335 10.23 10.00 -2.32
C GLU A 335 9.46 9.19 -3.37
N ARG A 336 9.01 7.98 -2.99
CA ARG A 336 8.22 7.11 -3.89
C ARG A 336 6.90 7.75 -4.30
N VAL A 337 6.22 8.40 -3.37
CA VAL A 337 4.95 9.08 -3.65
C VAL A 337 5.19 10.34 -4.50
N GLY A 338 6.34 11.01 -4.35
CA GLY A 338 6.77 12.07 -5.28
C GLY A 338 6.78 11.63 -6.75
N SER A 339 7.14 10.37 -7.05
CA SER A 339 7.04 9.82 -8.41
C SER A 339 5.60 9.64 -8.92
N LEU A 340 4.62 9.53 -8.03
CA LEU A 340 3.20 9.48 -8.43
C LEU A 340 2.70 10.84 -8.90
N VAL A 341 3.22 11.95 -8.37
CA VAL A 341 2.91 13.28 -8.89
C VAL A 341 3.41 13.43 -10.31
N THR A 342 4.64 13.01 -10.60
CA THR A 342 5.18 13.11 -11.96
C THR A 342 4.39 12.24 -12.94
N LEU A 343 3.98 11.04 -12.52
CA LEU A 343 3.13 10.15 -13.32
C LEU A 343 1.73 10.76 -13.55
N ALA A 344 1.11 11.31 -12.51
CA ALA A 344 -0.18 11.97 -12.61
C ALA A 344 -0.12 13.23 -13.50
N GLU A 345 0.98 13.98 -13.45
CA GLU A 345 1.23 15.11 -14.37
C GLU A 345 1.40 14.64 -15.81
N GLN A 346 2.08 13.52 -16.04
CA GLN A 346 2.19 12.90 -17.38
C GLN A 346 0.81 12.45 -17.90
N TRP A 347 0.00 11.79 -17.08
CA TRP A 347 -1.37 11.40 -17.47
C TRP A 347 -2.24 12.60 -17.77
N ARG A 348 -2.20 13.63 -16.92
CA ARG A 348 -2.92 14.89 -17.12
C ARG A 348 -2.47 15.57 -18.42
N SER A 349 -1.16 15.59 -18.69
CA SER A 349 -0.58 16.15 -19.91
C SER A 349 -0.99 15.38 -21.16
N SER A 350 -1.00 14.04 -21.09
CA SER A 350 -1.38 13.17 -22.21
C SER A 350 -2.81 13.41 -22.69
N VAL A 351 -3.68 13.90 -21.81
CA VAL A 351 -5.07 14.22 -22.15
C VAL A 351 -5.36 15.71 -22.22
N ALA A 352 -4.34 16.57 -22.05
CA ALA A 352 -4.50 18.03 -22.05
C ALA A 352 -4.78 18.60 -23.44
N SER A 353 -4.31 17.93 -24.50
CA SER A 353 -4.55 18.35 -25.88
C SER A 353 -6.00 18.21 -26.33
N PHE A 354 -6.80 17.37 -25.66
CA PHE A 354 -8.20 17.17 -26.01
C PHE A 354 -9.07 18.33 -25.54
N GLN A 355 -9.90 18.85 -26.45
CA GLN A 355 -10.85 19.91 -26.15
C GLN A 355 -12.19 19.26 -25.79
N LEU A 356 -12.71 19.60 -24.61
CA LEU A 356 -13.96 19.06 -24.08
C LEU A 356 -15.03 20.14 -24.06
N VAL A 357 -16.30 19.74 -24.08
CA VAL A 357 -17.40 20.66 -23.81
C VAL A 357 -17.31 21.04 -22.33
N GLU A 358 -16.88 22.28 -22.06
CA GLU A 358 -17.13 22.94 -20.79
C GLU A 358 -18.63 23.22 -20.73
N ASN A 359 -19.37 22.31 -20.08
CA ASN A 359 -20.70 22.70 -19.62
C ASN A 359 -20.49 23.90 -18.70
N GLY A 360 -21.06 25.04 -19.08
CA GLY A 360 -20.83 26.33 -18.44
C GLY A 360 -21.01 26.29 -16.93
N GLN A 361 -20.25 27.17 -16.27
CA GLN A 361 -20.13 27.41 -14.82
C GLN A 361 -19.03 26.59 -14.11
N ILE A 362 -17.78 26.96 -14.40
CA ILE A 362 -16.76 27.03 -13.35
C ILE A 362 -16.95 28.38 -12.65
N GLY A 363 -18.04 28.49 -11.91
CA GLY A 363 -18.26 29.54 -10.92
C GLY A 363 -17.75 29.03 -9.59
N GLN A 364 -16.91 29.82 -8.94
CA GLN A 364 -16.54 29.63 -7.54
C GLN A 364 -17.80 29.43 -6.69
N GLU A 365 -17.94 28.27 -6.05
CA GLU A 365 -18.46 28.09 -4.68
C GLU A 365 -18.52 26.58 -4.39
N GLY A 366 -18.23 26.23 -3.14
CA GLY A 366 -18.02 24.86 -2.68
C GLY A 366 -19.27 23.99 -2.69
N ASP A 367 -19.71 23.57 -3.86
CA ASP A 367 -20.66 22.46 -3.99
C ASP A 367 -19.91 21.16 -4.33
N GLU A 368 -20.08 20.22 -3.41
CA GLU A 368 -19.63 18.85 -3.44
C GLU A 368 -20.02 18.21 -4.78
N PHE A 369 -19.02 17.86 -5.58
CA PHE A 369 -19.22 17.22 -6.88
C PHE A 369 -19.79 15.81 -6.63
N GLU A 370 -21.11 15.69 -6.55
CA GLU A 370 -21.77 14.40 -6.45
C GLU A 370 -21.63 13.66 -7.79
N TYR A 371 -20.55 12.88 -7.87
CA TYR A 371 -20.29 11.95 -8.95
C TYR A 371 -21.43 10.92 -8.99
N THR A 372 -22.34 11.05 -9.95
CA THR A 372 -23.44 10.11 -10.22
C THR A 372 -23.01 8.86 -10.99
N GLY A 373 -21.72 8.74 -11.31
CA GLY A 373 -21.13 7.50 -11.79
C GLY A 373 -20.91 6.49 -10.65
N PRO A 374 -20.68 5.20 -10.94
CA PRO A 374 -20.41 4.22 -9.90
C PRO A 374 -19.05 4.51 -9.24
N THR A 375 -19.08 5.18 -8.08
CA THR A 375 -17.91 5.29 -7.21
C THR A 375 -17.40 3.88 -6.85
N PRO A 376 -16.08 3.62 -6.83
CA PRO A 376 -15.52 2.31 -6.48
C PRO A 376 -15.97 1.80 -5.10
N THR A 377 -16.25 2.71 -4.18
CA THR A 377 -16.81 2.43 -2.86
C THR A 377 -18.23 1.86 -2.91
N SER A 378 -19.05 2.22 -3.90
CA SER A 378 -20.40 1.67 -4.05
C SER A 378 -20.40 0.19 -4.45
N LYS A 379 -19.47 -0.24 -5.31
CA LYS A 379 -19.32 -1.66 -5.70
C LYS A 379 -18.75 -2.49 -4.56
N MET A 380 -17.80 -1.94 -3.79
CA MET A 380 -17.17 -2.62 -2.67
C MET A 380 -18.14 -2.79 -1.49
N LYS A 381 -18.94 -1.76 -1.17
CA LYS A 381 -19.99 -1.82 -0.13
C LYS A 381 -21.14 -2.76 -0.52
N ARG A 382 -21.45 -2.87 -1.83
CA ARG A 382 -22.44 -3.82 -2.34
C ARG A 382 -21.92 -5.26 -2.35
N MET A 383 -20.61 -5.49 -2.53
CA MET A 383 -19.97 -6.80 -2.36
C MET A 383 -19.88 -7.22 -0.88
N GLU A 384 -19.63 -6.30 0.05
CA GLU A 384 -19.71 -6.60 1.50
C GLU A 384 -21.12 -6.96 1.97
N LEU A 385 -22.15 -6.27 1.46
CA LEU A 385 -23.55 -6.59 1.80
C LEU A 385 -24.02 -7.92 1.19
N LEU A 386 -23.53 -8.30 0.01
CA LEU A 386 -23.82 -9.61 -0.59
C LEU A 386 -23.04 -10.77 0.07
N SER A 387 -21.84 -10.49 0.60
CA SER A 387 -21.07 -11.43 1.43
C SER A 387 -21.73 -11.67 2.79
N ARG A 388 -22.26 -10.62 3.45
CA ARG A 388 -22.99 -10.77 4.73
C ARG A 388 -24.31 -11.52 4.62
N HIS A 389 -24.99 -11.48 3.47
CA HIS A 389 -26.25 -12.20 3.29
C HIS A 389 -26.10 -13.66 2.85
N THR A 390 -24.90 -14.10 2.49
CA THR A 390 -24.63 -15.50 2.11
C THR A 390 -24.01 -16.34 3.24
N GLY A 391 -23.76 -15.73 4.41
CA GLY A 391 -23.15 -16.37 5.58
C GLY A 391 -24.10 -16.80 6.70
N THR A 392 -25.43 -16.56 6.59
CA THR A 392 -26.37 -16.77 7.70
C THR A 392 -27.44 -17.82 7.39
N ASP A 393 -27.04 -18.96 6.80
CA ASP A 393 -27.95 -20.10 6.64
C ASP A 393 -27.27 -21.49 6.64
N ARG A 394 -26.11 -21.61 7.29
CA ARG A 394 -25.50 -22.91 7.63
C ARG A 394 -24.64 -22.82 8.89
N ASN A 395 -25.28 -22.87 10.06
CA ASN A 395 -25.15 -23.93 11.09
C ASN A 395 -25.95 -23.54 12.33
#